data_AF-A0A9P4LTQ1-F1
#
_entry.id   AF-A0A9P4LTQ1-F1
#
_cell.length_a   1.000
_cell.length_b   1.000
_cell.length_c   1.000
_cell.angle_alpha   90.00
_cell.angle_beta   90.00
_cell.angle_gamma   90.00
#
_symmetry.space_group_name_H-M   'P 1'
#
loop_
_entity.id
_entity.type
_entity.pdbx_description
1 polymer ?
#
loop_
_entity_poly.entity_id
_entity_poly.type
_entity_poly.pdbx_seq_one_letter_code
_entity_poly.pdbx_strand_id
1 'polypeptide(L)'
;MAKQAALQGPSLPGLLRMPNELLYNIIADFSTSDVRPISRVNHQLYFFAQYYLTLYRYNTGLVALPNELILDIIKQLNDQEDRSHFARASQRLYPIVTNYIVRRNVRYGESSFLNHAAKRNLKVMARKILQLGGNVETRNGVHADIGPFTPLMNAAYYGHNRMVKLFIAFGASKTVNGFISPLQWALAKGHENVALTLSQRYTSATFVKGKEKTMLQLACDAQMVSLVRFLLQRPPPQDEQEKQNRSTALFDVLEQDSSDDDFVKRELHEDVFQTATMLLQHGADPNVETKSW
;
A
#
# COMPACT_ATOMS: atom_id res chain seq x y z
N MET A 1 -19.13 -70.70 69.15
CA MET A 1 -18.56 -71.07 67.83
C MET A 1 -19.55 -70.67 66.74
N ALA A 2 -19.25 -69.62 65.95
CA ALA A 2 -19.66 -69.49 64.54
C ALA A 2 -19.20 -68.14 63.95
N LYS A 3 -18.11 -68.23 63.18
CA LYS A 3 -17.77 -67.54 61.92
C LYS A 3 -17.96 -66.02 61.78
N GLN A 4 -16.80 -65.36 61.72
CA GLN A 4 -16.46 -64.35 60.70
C GLN A 4 -16.99 -64.76 59.32
N ALA A 5 -17.76 -63.89 58.68
CA ALA A 5 -17.99 -63.90 57.23
C ALA A 5 -18.13 -62.45 56.74
N ALA A 6 -17.03 -61.97 56.19
CA ALA A 6 -16.83 -60.88 55.24
C ALA A 6 -18.03 -59.95 54.88
N LEU A 7 -17.98 -58.72 55.37
CA LEU A 7 -18.48 -57.54 54.67
C LEU A 7 -17.29 -56.82 54.02
N GLN A 8 -16.70 -57.44 52.99
CA GLN A 8 -15.93 -56.70 51.99
C GLN A 8 -16.89 -56.34 50.85
N GLY A 9 -17.60 -55.22 51.00
CA GLY A 9 -18.16 -54.54 49.84
C GLY A 9 -17.00 -53.94 49.02
N PRO A 10 -17.07 -53.93 47.67
CA PRO A 10 -15.97 -53.45 46.85
C PRO A 10 -15.69 -51.99 47.21
N SER A 11 -14.45 -51.68 47.56
CA SER A 11 -13.97 -50.30 47.60
C SER A 11 -14.19 -49.74 46.20
N LEU A 12 -15.23 -48.92 46.03
CA LEU A 12 -15.53 -48.23 44.78
C LEU A 12 -14.22 -47.61 44.26
N PRO A 13 -13.75 -47.99 43.05
CA PRO A 13 -12.57 -47.37 42.45
C PRO A 13 -13.00 -46.00 41.95
N GLY A 14 -13.21 -45.07 42.88
CA GLY A 14 -13.48 -43.69 42.57
C GLY A 14 -12.20 -42.98 42.10
N LEU A 15 -12.37 -41.84 41.43
CA LEU A 15 -11.32 -40.86 41.06
C LEU A 15 -10.27 -40.61 42.17
N LEU A 16 -10.60 -40.93 43.43
CA LEU A 16 -9.80 -40.77 44.64
C LEU A 16 -8.56 -41.69 44.74
N ARG A 17 -8.46 -42.77 43.96
CA ARG A 17 -7.29 -43.68 43.97
C ARG A 17 -6.58 -43.79 42.63
N MET A 18 -6.94 -42.96 41.65
CA MET A 18 -6.33 -43.04 40.33
C MET A 18 -4.85 -42.60 40.36
N PRO A 19 -3.95 -43.33 39.70
CA PRO A 19 -2.61 -42.86 39.40
C PRO A 19 -2.66 -41.51 38.67
N ASN A 20 -1.72 -40.62 38.98
CA ASN A 20 -1.65 -39.29 38.37
C ASN A 20 -1.67 -39.37 36.84
N GLU A 21 -1.03 -40.38 36.24
CA GLU A 21 -1.01 -40.64 34.78
C GLU A 21 -2.40 -40.81 34.16
N LEU A 22 -3.31 -41.51 34.84
CA LEU A 22 -4.69 -41.68 34.36
C LEU A 22 -5.51 -40.40 34.57
N LEU A 23 -5.25 -39.66 35.65
CA LEU A 23 -5.86 -38.35 35.89
C LEU A 23 -5.45 -37.32 34.82
N TYR A 24 -4.20 -37.38 34.33
CA TYR A 24 -3.75 -36.55 33.20
C TYR A 24 -4.54 -36.84 31.92
N ASN A 25 -4.70 -38.12 31.56
CA ASN A 25 -5.40 -38.49 30.33
C ASN A 25 -6.88 -38.09 30.36
N ILE A 26 -7.52 -38.17 31.53
CA ILE A 26 -8.93 -37.78 31.69
C ILE A 26 -9.11 -36.26 31.60
N ILE A 27 -8.19 -35.49 32.21
CA ILE A 27 -8.31 -34.03 32.31
C ILE A 27 -7.71 -33.31 31.09
N ALA A 28 -6.90 -33.98 30.27
CA ALA A 28 -6.32 -33.42 29.04
C ALA A 28 -7.39 -32.93 28.04
N ASP A 29 -8.55 -33.57 28.02
CA ASP A 29 -9.66 -33.21 27.12
C ASP A 29 -10.61 -32.16 27.72
N PHE A 30 -10.38 -31.73 28.98
CA PHE A 30 -11.22 -30.75 29.66
C PHE A 30 -10.74 -29.31 29.43
N SER A 31 -11.68 -28.38 29.26
CA SER A 31 -11.35 -26.97 29.14
C SER A 31 -10.89 -26.39 30.49
N THR A 32 -10.15 -25.29 30.48
CA THR A 32 -9.67 -24.65 31.73
C THR A 32 -10.80 -24.21 32.67
N SER A 33 -12.01 -24.00 32.15
CA SER A 33 -13.23 -23.77 32.94
C SER A 33 -13.73 -25.01 33.66
N ASP A 34 -13.54 -26.20 33.08
CA ASP A 34 -14.03 -27.48 33.62
C ASP A 34 -13.09 -28.06 34.68
N VAL A 35 -11.80 -27.73 34.62
CA VAL A 35 -10.79 -28.16 35.61
C VAL A 35 -10.97 -27.47 36.98
N ARG A 36 -11.52 -26.25 37.00
CA ARG A 36 -11.70 -25.47 38.24
C ARG A 36 -12.74 -26.09 39.21
N PRO A 37 -13.94 -26.51 38.77
CA PRO A 37 -14.86 -27.26 39.59
C PRO A 37 -14.25 -28.55 40.17
N ILE A 38 -13.48 -29.28 39.36
CA ILE A 38 -12.83 -30.55 39.76
C ILE A 38 -11.80 -30.33 40.88
N SER A 39 -11.08 -29.20 40.86
CA SER A 39 -10.15 -28.83 41.93
C SER A 39 -10.81 -28.64 43.31
N ARG A 40 -12.14 -28.46 43.36
CA ARG A 40 -12.89 -28.31 44.62
C ARG A 40 -13.38 -29.63 45.21
N VAL A 41 -13.19 -30.74 44.48
CA VAL A 41 -13.73 -32.06 44.87
C VAL A 41 -12.96 -32.66 46.05
N ASN A 42 -11.62 -32.52 46.10
CA ASN A 42 -10.81 -32.91 47.25
C ASN A 42 -9.40 -32.32 47.20
N HIS A 43 -8.64 -32.47 48.28
CA HIS A 43 -7.28 -31.94 48.42
C HIS A 43 -6.28 -32.50 47.38
N GLN A 44 -6.31 -33.80 47.08
CA GLN A 44 -5.42 -34.39 46.08
C GLN A 44 -5.70 -33.85 44.67
N LEU A 45 -6.97 -33.77 44.29
CA LEU A 45 -7.41 -33.15 43.03
C LEU A 45 -7.19 -31.64 43.04
N TYR A 46 -7.20 -30.98 44.20
CA TYR A 46 -6.80 -29.58 44.32
C TYR A 46 -5.32 -29.42 43.99
N PHE A 47 -4.41 -30.17 44.61
CA PHE A 47 -2.97 -30.06 44.31
C PHE A 47 -2.66 -30.51 42.89
N PHE A 48 -3.31 -31.58 42.41
CA PHE A 48 -3.19 -32.01 41.02
C PHE A 48 -3.72 -30.95 40.05
N ALA A 49 -4.92 -30.40 40.26
CA ALA A 49 -5.48 -29.38 39.39
C ALA A 49 -4.70 -28.07 39.49
N GLN A 50 -4.17 -27.69 40.66
CA GLN A 50 -3.26 -26.55 40.77
C GLN A 50 -1.95 -26.85 40.05
N TYR A 51 -1.36 -28.04 40.16
CA TYR A 51 -0.14 -28.43 39.46
C TYR A 51 -0.35 -28.52 37.95
N TYR A 52 -1.45 -29.15 37.50
CA TYR A 52 -1.89 -29.24 36.12
C TYR A 52 -2.19 -27.85 35.55
N LEU A 53 -2.95 -27.01 36.26
CA LEU A 53 -3.09 -25.62 35.88
C LEU A 53 -1.70 -24.94 35.93
N THR A 54 -0.81 -25.18 36.86
CA THR A 54 0.52 -24.53 36.85
C THR A 54 1.41 -25.02 35.69
N LEU A 55 1.22 -26.25 35.21
CA LEU A 55 1.91 -26.79 34.03
C LEU A 55 1.24 -26.36 32.70
N TYR A 56 -0.10 -26.27 32.67
CA TYR A 56 -0.91 -26.17 31.45
C TYR A 56 -1.78 -24.90 31.36
N ARG A 57 -2.00 -24.16 32.46
CA ARG A 57 -2.46 -22.74 32.48
C ARG A 57 -1.35 -21.81 31.96
N TYR A 58 -0.11 -22.30 31.93
CA TYR A 58 1.03 -21.74 31.18
C TYR A 58 1.37 -22.56 29.94
N ASN A 59 0.39 -23.19 29.30
CA ASN A 59 0.55 -23.45 27.88
C ASN A 59 0.44 -22.08 27.19
N THR A 60 1.49 -21.27 27.30
CA THR A 60 1.61 -19.94 26.71
C THR A 60 1.64 -20.00 25.18
N GLY A 61 1.45 -21.20 24.61
CA GLY A 61 1.20 -21.48 23.20
C GLY A 61 2.34 -21.01 22.31
N LEU A 62 2.08 -20.99 21.00
CA LEU A 62 2.94 -20.33 20.00
C LEU A 62 3.31 -18.88 20.39
N VAL A 63 2.54 -18.25 21.28
CA VAL A 63 2.67 -16.86 21.74
C VAL A 63 3.76 -16.69 22.83
N ALA A 64 4.36 -17.75 23.37
CA ALA A 64 5.56 -17.64 24.22
C ALA A 64 6.83 -18.20 23.61
N LEU A 65 6.75 -18.85 22.45
CA LEU A 65 7.95 -19.32 21.78
C LEU A 65 8.91 -18.16 21.53
N PRO A 66 10.22 -18.33 21.74
CA PRO A 66 11.22 -17.36 21.30
C PRO A 66 11.04 -16.98 19.82
N ASN A 67 11.43 -15.76 19.47
CA ASN A 67 11.24 -15.24 18.12
C ASN A 67 11.94 -16.11 17.07
N GLU A 68 13.04 -16.75 17.44
CA GLU A 68 13.83 -17.66 16.61
C GLU A 68 12.99 -18.88 16.19
N LEU A 69 12.32 -19.53 17.15
CA LEU A 69 11.49 -20.70 16.88
C LEU A 69 10.24 -20.32 16.06
N ILE A 70 9.67 -19.14 16.31
CA ILE A 70 8.56 -18.61 15.50
C ILE A 70 9.01 -18.41 14.05
N LEU A 71 10.19 -17.84 13.83
CA LEU A 71 10.74 -17.67 12.49
C LEU A 71 11.02 -19.00 11.80
N ASP A 72 11.46 -20.02 12.53
CA ASP A 72 11.67 -21.36 11.98
C ASP A 72 10.35 -22.03 11.57
N ILE A 73 9.28 -21.87 12.36
CA ILE A 73 7.93 -22.32 11.97
C ILE A 73 7.49 -21.63 10.68
N ILE A 74 7.64 -20.31 10.59
CA ILE A 74 7.22 -19.52 9.42
C ILE A 74 8.00 -19.90 8.15
N LYS A 75 9.27 -20.30 8.28
CA LYS A 75 10.08 -20.78 7.15
C LYS A 75 9.50 -22.06 6.53
N GLN A 76 8.91 -22.93 7.35
CA GLN A 76 8.32 -24.21 6.93
C GLN A 76 6.91 -24.05 6.33
N LEU A 77 6.22 -22.94 6.56
CA LEU A 77 4.94 -22.66 5.91
C LEU A 77 5.17 -22.49 4.41
N ASN A 78 4.49 -23.31 3.60
CA ASN A 78 4.71 -23.39 2.16
C ASN A 78 4.23 -22.13 1.43
N ASP A 79 2.99 -21.69 1.73
CA ASP A 79 2.36 -20.59 1.01
C ASP A 79 2.37 -19.24 1.76
N GLN A 80 2.34 -18.16 0.97
CA GLN A 80 2.28 -16.80 1.50
C GLN A 80 0.98 -16.53 2.26
N GLU A 81 -0.12 -17.17 1.86
CA GLU A 81 -1.42 -17.06 2.51
C GLU A 81 -1.37 -17.60 3.94
N ASP A 82 -0.79 -18.79 4.13
CA ASP A 82 -0.60 -19.39 5.46
C ASP A 82 0.23 -18.51 6.38
N ARG A 83 1.33 -17.94 5.87
CA ARG A 83 2.15 -16.99 6.63
C ARG A 83 1.33 -15.75 7.01
N SER A 84 0.44 -15.30 6.14
CA SER A 84 -0.42 -14.12 6.39
C SER A 84 -1.56 -14.44 7.36
N HIS A 85 -2.13 -15.64 7.33
CA HIS A 85 -3.07 -16.13 8.34
C HIS A 85 -2.38 -16.26 9.70
N PHE A 86 -1.19 -16.86 9.74
CA PHE A 86 -0.39 -17.00 10.94
C PHE A 86 0.01 -15.65 11.56
N ALA A 87 0.36 -14.65 10.73
CA ALA A 87 0.60 -13.28 11.18
C ALA A 87 -0.63 -12.67 11.88
N ARG A 88 -1.83 -12.90 11.32
CA ARG A 88 -3.10 -12.33 11.82
C ARG A 88 -3.65 -13.07 13.03
N ALA A 89 -3.18 -14.29 13.31
CA ALA A 89 -3.64 -15.09 14.44
C ALA A 89 -3.31 -14.46 15.80
N SER A 90 -2.30 -13.58 15.89
CA SER A 90 -1.95 -12.90 17.14
C SER A 90 -1.27 -11.55 16.90
N GLN A 91 -1.60 -10.57 17.74
CA GLN A 91 -0.94 -9.25 17.75
C GLN A 91 0.57 -9.34 17.99
N ARG A 92 1.04 -10.33 18.77
CA ARG A 92 2.48 -10.57 19.00
C ARG A 92 3.17 -11.10 17.75
N LEU A 93 2.52 -12.02 17.04
CA LEU A 93 3.07 -12.67 15.86
C LEU A 93 3.12 -11.71 14.67
N TYR A 94 2.11 -10.84 14.55
CA TYR A 94 1.97 -9.92 13.42
C TYR A 94 3.26 -9.17 13.05
N PRO A 95 3.91 -8.37 13.92
CA PRO A 95 5.11 -7.64 13.54
C PRO A 95 6.30 -8.55 13.18
N ILE A 96 6.43 -9.72 13.82
CA ILE A 96 7.52 -10.68 13.57
C ILE A 96 7.34 -11.29 12.18
N VAL A 97 6.15 -11.84 11.93
CA VAL A 97 5.82 -12.56 10.71
C VAL A 97 5.76 -11.59 9.52
N THR A 98 5.15 -10.42 9.68
CA THR A 98 5.10 -9.40 8.62
C THR A 98 6.50 -8.91 8.26
N ASN A 99 7.40 -8.71 9.23
CA ASN A 99 8.79 -8.34 8.93
C ASN A 99 9.50 -9.44 8.14
N TYR A 100 9.30 -10.71 8.51
CA TYR A 100 9.82 -11.84 7.74
C TYR A 100 9.27 -11.87 6.31
N ILE A 101 7.94 -11.76 6.15
CA ILE A 101 7.26 -11.75 4.85
C ILE A 101 7.81 -10.62 3.96
N VAL A 102 7.94 -9.41 4.50
CA VAL A 102 8.45 -8.25 3.75
C VAL A 102 9.92 -8.45 3.36
N ARG A 103 10.79 -8.90 4.28
CA ARG A 103 12.20 -9.17 3.96
C ARG A 103 12.35 -10.24 2.89
N ARG A 104 11.53 -11.30 2.96
CA ARG A 104 11.52 -12.36 1.96
C ARG A 104 11.08 -11.83 0.59
N ASN A 105 10.05 -10.97 0.54
CA ASN A 105 9.61 -10.35 -0.71
C ASN A 105 10.67 -9.43 -1.33
N VAL A 106 11.38 -8.64 -0.52
CA VAL A 106 12.51 -7.83 -0.98
C VAL A 106 13.60 -8.72 -1.60
N ARG A 107 13.94 -9.84 -0.95
CA ARG A 107 15.06 -10.69 -1.37
C ARG A 107 14.74 -11.64 -2.52
N TYR A 108 13.53 -12.19 -2.57
CA TYR A 108 13.18 -13.28 -3.49
C TYR A 108 11.93 -12.99 -4.34
N GLY A 109 11.12 -12.00 -3.97
CA GLY A 109 9.88 -11.65 -4.67
C GLY A 109 10.00 -10.36 -5.48
N GLU A 110 11.23 -9.97 -5.85
CA GLU A 110 11.53 -8.77 -6.65
C GLU A 110 10.91 -7.48 -6.12
N SER A 111 10.67 -7.39 -4.80
CA SER A 111 9.97 -6.26 -4.18
C SER A 111 8.54 -6.04 -4.69
N SER A 112 7.86 -7.08 -5.17
CA SER A 112 6.51 -6.98 -5.77
C SER A 112 5.45 -6.36 -4.85
N PHE A 113 5.62 -6.44 -3.52
CA PHE A 113 4.72 -5.78 -2.57
C PHE A 113 4.79 -4.25 -2.65
N LEU A 114 5.88 -3.70 -3.20
CA LEU A 114 6.03 -2.26 -3.35
C LEU A 114 5.02 -1.69 -4.35
N ASN A 115 4.74 -2.43 -5.44
CA ASN A 115 3.70 -2.07 -6.41
C ASN A 115 2.30 -2.14 -5.78
N HIS A 116 2.03 -3.17 -4.97
CA HIS A 116 0.77 -3.25 -4.21
C HIS A 116 0.62 -2.08 -3.22
N ALA A 117 1.68 -1.78 -2.47
CA ALA A 117 1.69 -0.68 -1.51
C ALA A 117 1.50 0.68 -2.20
N ALA A 118 2.08 0.88 -3.39
CA ALA A 118 1.88 2.07 -4.21
C ALA A 118 0.41 2.22 -4.62
N LYS A 119 -0.18 1.16 -5.20
CA LYS A 119 -1.59 1.14 -5.64
C LYS A 119 -2.57 1.42 -4.51
N ARG A 120 -2.34 0.82 -3.33
CA ARG A 120 -3.21 0.92 -2.15
C ARG A 120 -2.87 2.08 -1.20
N ASN A 121 -1.92 2.94 -1.56
CA ASN A 121 -1.43 4.04 -0.72
C ASN A 121 -0.91 3.64 0.68
N LEU A 122 -0.31 2.44 0.79
CA LEU A 122 0.22 1.90 2.05
C LEU A 122 1.62 2.46 2.35
N LYS A 123 1.71 3.77 2.63
CA LYS A 123 2.99 4.51 2.75
C LYS A 123 3.94 3.91 3.79
N VAL A 124 3.41 3.44 4.93
CA VAL A 124 4.23 2.82 6.00
C VAL A 124 4.89 1.54 5.51
N MET A 125 4.13 0.70 4.81
CA MET A 125 4.62 -0.54 4.20
C MET A 125 5.65 -0.24 3.11
N ALA A 126 5.36 0.69 2.20
CA ALA A 126 6.29 1.11 1.15
C ALA A 126 7.61 1.62 1.73
N ARG A 127 7.56 2.50 2.74
CA ARG A 127 8.76 2.98 3.44
C ARG A 127 9.55 1.83 4.06
N LYS A 128 8.88 0.87 4.68
CA LYS A 128 9.55 -0.29 5.29
C LYS A 128 10.25 -1.15 4.24
N ILE A 129 9.60 -1.42 3.11
CA ILE A 129 10.17 -2.18 1.98
C ILE A 129 11.44 -1.47 1.46
N LEU A 130 11.35 -0.16 1.21
CA LEU A 130 12.47 0.64 0.71
C LEU A 130 13.64 0.69 1.70
N GLN A 131 13.38 0.88 2.99
CA GLN A 131 14.40 0.86 4.04
C GLN A 131 15.10 -0.51 4.18
N LEU A 132 14.44 -1.59 3.77
CA LEU A 132 15.01 -2.94 3.75
C LEU A 132 15.80 -3.23 2.46
N GLY A 133 15.96 -2.24 1.58
CA GLY A 133 16.67 -2.40 0.30
C GLY A 133 15.79 -2.89 -0.85
N GLY A 134 14.46 -2.73 -0.74
CA GLY A 134 13.55 -3.05 -1.84
C GLY A 134 13.84 -2.22 -3.09
N ASN A 135 13.79 -2.84 -4.26
CA ASN A 135 14.04 -2.19 -5.54
C ASN A 135 12.90 -1.19 -5.84
N VAL A 136 13.22 0.10 -5.83
CA VAL A 136 12.26 1.19 -6.13
C VAL A 136 11.76 1.15 -7.59
N GLU A 137 12.53 0.51 -8.49
CA GLU A 137 12.22 0.31 -9.91
C GLU A 137 11.61 -1.06 -10.20
N THR A 138 11.09 -1.76 -9.18
CA THR A 138 10.39 -3.04 -9.40
C THR A 138 9.26 -2.87 -10.41
N ARG A 139 9.00 -3.89 -11.22
CA ARG A 139 8.05 -3.82 -12.34
C ARG A 139 6.93 -4.82 -12.13
N ASN A 140 5.68 -4.43 -12.38
CA ASN A 140 4.56 -5.35 -12.41
C ASN A 140 3.72 -5.21 -13.68
N GLY A 141 3.32 -6.35 -14.23
CA GLY A 141 2.57 -6.42 -15.49
C GLY A 141 3.41 -5.95 -16.68
N VAL A 142 3.15 -6.49 -17.86
CA VAL A 142 3.66 -5.94 -19.11
C VAL A 142 2.46 -5.86 -20.04
N HIS A 143 2.01 -4.65 -20.32
CA HIS A 143 1.07 -4.39 -21.39
C HIS A 143 1.87 -3.88 -22.60
N ALA A 144 1.57 -4.40 -23.80
CA ALA A 144 2.33 -4.09 -25.00
C ALA A 144 2.45 -2.58 -25.27
N ASP A 145 1.38 -1.81 -25.00
CA ASP A 145 1.33 -0.38 -25.33
C ASP A 145 1.69 0.54 -24.16
N ILE A 146 1.58 0.05 -22.92
CA ILE A 146 1.75 0.86 -21.70
C ILE A 146 3.11 0.59 -21.04
N GLY A 147 3.71 -0.57 -21.33
CA GLY A 147 4.94 -1.02 -20.70
C GLY A 147 4.74 -1.51 -19.27
N PRO A 148 5.86 -1.76 -18.55
CA PRO A 148 5.81 -2.22 -17.18
C PRO A 148 5.47 -1.08 -16.19
N PHE A 149 4.59 -1.35 -15.23
CA PHE A 149 4.30 -0.40 -14.17
C PHE A 149 5.38 -0.44 -13.09
N THR A 150 5.94 0.74 -12.77
CA THR A 150 6.78 0.93 -11.59
C THR A 150 5.96 1.41 -10.39
N PRO A 151 6.48 1.34 -9.15
CA PRO A 151 5.80 1.88 -7.98
C PRO A 151 5.46 3.37 -8.14
N LEU A 152 6.35 4.15 -8.76
CA LEU A 152 6.10 5.56 -9.04
C LEU A 152 4.95 5.75 -10.04
N MET A 153 4.87 4.93 -11.09
CA MET A 153 3.75 4.96 -12.04
C MET A 153 2.43 4.60 -11.36
N ASN A 154 2.40 3.55 -10.54
CA ASN A 154 1.21 3.19 -9.76
C ASN A 154 0.78 4.35 -8.85
N ALA A 155 1.70 4.94 -8.09
CA ALA A 155 1.38 6.08 -7.23
C ALA A 155 0.90 7.30 -8.02
N ALA A 156 1.44 7.54 -9.22
CA ALA A 156 1.04 8.64 -10.07
C ALA A 156 -0.33 8.42 -10.72
N TYR A 157 -0.59 7.22 -11.23
CA TYR A 157 -1.87 6.80 -11.81
C TYR A 157 -3.04 6.95 -10.84
N TYR A 158 -2.83 6.64 -9.55
CA TYR A 158 -3.86 6.74 -8.52
C TYR A 158 -3.82 8.06 -7.71
N GLY A 159 -2.95 9.01 -8.06
CA GLY A 159 -2.95 10.34 -7.44
C GLY A 159 -2.32 10.44 -6.05
N HIS A 160 -1.52 9.44 -5.63
CA HIS A 160 -0.98 9.35 -4.27
C HIS A 160 0.25 10.24 -4.05
N ASN A 161 0.07 11.55 -4.00
CA ASN A 161 1.18 12.53 -3.93
C ASN A 161 2.20 12.27 -2.81
N ARG A 162 1.75 11.91 -1.60
CA ARG A 162 2.66 11.59 -0.48
C ARG A 162 3.50 10.33 -0.75
N MET A 163 3.00 9.41 -1.56
CA MET A 163 3.72 8.20 -1.99
C MET A 163 4.69 8.53 -3.13
N VAL A 164 4.29 9.37 -4.08
CA VAL A 164 5.16 9.90 -5.16
C VAL A 164 6.39 10.58 -4.57
N LYS A 165 6.19 11.49 -3.59
CA LYS A 165 7.30 12.14 -2.88
C LYS A 165 8.23 11.14 -2.18
N LEU A 166 7.66 10.08 -1.60
CA LEU A 166 8.46 9.01 -0.96
C LEU A 166 9.33 8.30 -2.00
N PHE A 167 8.76 7.87 -3.12
CA PHE A 167 9.52 7.16 -4.15
C PHE A 167 10.60 8.02 -4.79
N ILE A 168 10.32 9.30 -5.07
CA ILE A 168 11.34 10.25 -5.55
C ILE A 168 12.48 10.38 -4.54
N ALA A 169 12.17 10.47 -3.24
CA ALA A 169 13.20 10.56 -2.19
C ALA A 169 14.09 9.30 -2.11
N PHE A 170 13.59 8.15 -2.56
CA PHE A 170 14.35 6.90 -2.68
C PHE A 170 14.96 6.69 -4.07
N GLY A 171 15.01 7.74 -4.91
CA GLY A 171 15.70 7.71 -6.20
C GLY A 171 14.90 7.10 -7.35
N ALA A 172 13.56 7.02 -7.24
CA ALA A 172 12.73 6.51 -8.33
C ALA A 172 12.90 7.35 -9.61
N SER A 173 13.05 6.67 -10.74
CA SER A 173 13.09 7.27 -12.06
C SER A 173 11.74 7.89 -12.40
N LYS A 174 11.76 9.17 -12.80
CA LYS A 174 10.55 9.90 -13.24
C LYS A 174 10.16 9.57 -14.69
N THR A 175 10.96 8.78 -15.39
CA THR A 175 10.76 8.41 -16.79
C THR A 175 10.92 6.90 -16.99
N VAL A 176 10.21 6.36 -17.97
CA VAL A 176 10.37 4.98 -18.42
C VAL A 176 10.60 5.01 -19.92
N ASN A 177 11.78 4.59 -20.36
CA ASN A 177 12.17 4.70 -21.77
C ASN A 177 11.20 3.94 -22.67
N GLY A 178 10.66 4.63 -23.68
CA GLY A 178 9.76 4.03 -24.66
C GLY A 178 8.29 3.94 -24.24
N PHE A 179 7.95 4.25 -22.99
CA PHE A 179 6.60 4.06 -22.43
C PHE A 179 6.04 5.31 -21.77
N ILE A 180 4.76 5.25 -21.39
CA ILE A 180 4.06 6.33 -20.68
C ILE A 180 4.76 6.60 -19.34
N SER A 181 5.19 7.84 -19.14
CA SER A 181 5.83 8.28 -17.90
C SER A 181 4.83 8.45 -16.74
N PRO A 182 5.30 8.37 -15.47
CA PRO A 182 4.50 8.74 -14.31
C PRO A 182 3.82 10.12 -14.43
N LEU A 183 4.50 11.10 -15.02
CA LEU A 183 3.95 12.44 -15.20
C LEU A 183 2.76 12.42 -16.18
N GLN A 184 2.88 11.70 -17.29
CA GLN A 184 1.78 11.55 -18.25
C GLN A 184 0.56 10.88 -17.62
N TRP A 185 0.76 9.88 -16.76
CA TRP A 185 -0.34 9.28 -16.01
C TRP A 185 -1.01 10.28 -15.07
N ALA A 186 -0.23 11.10 -14.36
CA ALA A 186 -0.78 12.13 -13.49
C ALA A 186 -1.58 13.18 -14.27
N LEU A 187 -1.10 13.61 -15.43
CA LEU A 187 -1.81 14.54 -16.33
C LEU A 187 -3.11 13.92 -16.84
N ALA A 188 -3.03 12.72 -17.43
CA ALA A 188 -4.18 12.04 -18.02
C ALA A 188 -5.27 11.65 -16.99
N LYS A 189 -4.92 11.58 -15.70
CA LYS A 189 -5.85 11.28 -14.61
C LYS A 189 -6.28 12.51 -13.80
N GLY A 190 -5.86 13.72 -14.19
CA GLY A 190 -6.27 14.95 -13.49
C GLY A 190 -5.60 15.12 -12.12
N HIS A 191 -4.49 14.45 -11.85
CA HIS A 191 -3.81 14.49 -10.55
C HIS A 191 -2.81 15.64 -10.45
N GLU A 192 -3.32 16.86 -10.40
CA GLU A 192 -2.53 18.10 -10.42
C GLU A 192 -1.40 18.14 -9.36
N ASN A 193 -1.71 17.77 -8.11
CA ASN A 193 -0.72 17.72 -7.02
C ASN A 193 0.46 16.76 -7.29
N VAL A 194 0.19 15.67 -7.99
CA VAL A 194 1.22 14.72 -8.41
C VAL A 194 1.99 15.29 -9.60
N ALA A 195 1.29 15.83 -10.59
CA ALA A 195 1.89 16.45 -11.77
C ALA A 195 2.87 17.56 -11.36
N LEU A 196 2.47 18.48 -10.47
CA LEU A 196 3.33 19.51 -9.88
C LEU A 196 4.61 18.93 -9.26
N THR A 197 4.48 17.86 -8.47
CA THR A 197 5.62 17.21 -7.82
C THR A 197 6.59 16.56 -8.82
N LEU A 198 6.06 15.98 -9.90
CA LEU A 198 6.86 15.37 -10.95
C LEU A 198 7.48 16.43 -11.89
N SER A 199 6.78 17.54 -12.12
CA SER A 199 7.13 18.63 -13.04
C SER A 199 8.25 19.57 -12.58
N GLN A 200 8.76 19.41 -11.36
CA GLN A 200 9.76 20.35 -10.79
C GLN A 200 11.03 20.59 -11.63
N ARG A 201 11.40 19.66 -12.54
CA ARG A 201 12.55 19.82 -13.46
C ARG A 201 12.16 20.11 -14.91
N TYR A 202 10.87 20.08 -15.24
CA TYR A 202 10.37 20.30 -16.60
C TYR A 202 10.18 21.80 -16.88
N THR A 203 10.24 22.21 -18.14
CA THR A 203 9.90 23.57 -18.62
C THR A 203 8.51 23.58 -19.24
N SER A 204 7.90 24.77 -19.35
CA SER A 204 6.67 25.03 -20.13
C SER A 204 6.75 24.43 -21.55
N ALA A 205 7.89 24.60 -22.21
CA ALA A 205 8.16 24.15 -23.59
C ALA A 205 8.55 22.67 -23.71
N THR A 206 8.64 21.91 -22.62
CA THR A 206 9.04 20.49 -22.73
C THR A 206 7.96 19.70 -23.46
N PHE A 207 8.31 19.09 -24.59
CA PHE A 207 7.41 18.19 -25.30
C PHE A 207 7.24 16.87 -24.56
N VAL A 208 6.00 16.43 -24.47
CA VAL A 208 5.66 15.15 -23.85
C VAL A 208 5.52 14.09 -24.95
N LYS A 209 6.40 13.09 -24.91
CA LYS A 209 6.49 12.04 -25.94
C LYS A 209 5.12 11.35 -26.15
N GLY A 210 4.67 11.25 -27.40
CA GLY A 210 3.43 10.57 -27.79
C GLY A 210 2.16 11.43 -27.67
N LYS A 211 2.29 12.73 -27.36
CA LYS A 211 1.17 13.68 -27.39
C LYS A 211 1.36 14.84 -28.36
N GLU A 212 2.57 15.03 -28.89
CA GLU A 212 2.96 16.16 -29.78
C GLU A 212 2.67 17.57 -29.20
N LYS A 213 2.21 17.65 -27.95
CA LYS A 213 1.94 18.87 -27.20
C LYS A 213 3.06 19.16 -26.19
N THR A 214 3.23 20.44 -25.91
CA THR A 214 4.09 20.95 -24.84
C THR A 214 3.46 20.68 -23.47
N MET A 215 4.30 20.70 -22.43
CA MET A 215 3.88 20.56 -21.05
C MET A 215 2.83 21.61 -20.64
N LEU A 216 2.98 22.85 -21.15
CA LEU A 216 2.01 23.92 -20.92
C LEU A 216 0.66 23.62 -21.56
N GLN A 217 0.65 23.23 -22.84
CA GLN A 217 -0.59 22.85 -23.55
C GLN A 217 -1.31 21.70 -22.84
N LEU A 218 -0.59 20.66 -22.41
CA LEU A 218 -1.21 19.54 -21.68
C LEU A 218 -1.76 19.94 -20.31
N ALA A 219 -1.12 20.87 -19.61
CA ALA A 219 -1.64 21.39 -18.34
C ALA A 219 -2.91 22.22 -18.56
N CYS A 220 -2.98 22.94 -19.68
CA CYS A 220 -4.13 23.72 -20.10
C CYS A 220 -5.30 22.81 -20.52
N ASP A 221 -5.07 21.82 -21.38
CA ASP A 221 -6.06 20.80 -21.78
C ASP A 221 -6.65 20.06 -20.57
N ALA A 222 -5.84 19.81 -19.56
CA ALA A 222 -6.25 19.15 -18.33
C ALA A 222 -6.82 20.10 -17.27
N GLN A 223 -6.99 21.39 -17.59
CA GLN A 223 -7.49 22.46 -16.70
C GLN A 223 -6.76 22.53 -15.35
N MET A 224 -5.45 22.25 -15.34
CA MET A 224 -4.62 22.25 -14.13
C MET A 224 -4.06 23.65 -13.85
N VAL A 225 -4.91 24.54 -13.33
CA VAL A 225 -4.62 25.97 -13.09
C VAL A 225 -3.34 26.19 -12.26
N SER A 226 -3.13 25.41 -11.21
CA SER A 226 -1.93 25.50 -10.35
C SER A 226 -0.67 25.05 -11.09
N LEU A 227 -0.79 24.03 -11.94
CA LEU A 227 0.32 23.57 -12.79
C LEU A 227 0.65 24.59 -13.88
N VAL A 228 -0.36 25.19 -14.53
CA VAL A 228 -0.17 26.28 -15.49
C VAL A 228 0.56 27.44 -14.82
N ARG A 229 0.09 27.87 -13.64
CA ARG A 229 0.74 28.92 -12.84
C ARG A 229 2.19 28.57 -12.54
N PHE A 230 2.47 27.33 -12.11
CA PHE A 230 3.83 26.89 -11.83
C PHE A 230 4.74 26.89 -13.07
N LEU A 231 4.23 26.49 -14.23
CA LEU A 231 4.99 26.49 -15.48
C LEU A 231 5.26 27.92 -16.00
N LEU A 232 4.32 28.84 -15.79
CA LEU A 232 4.41 30.24 -16.20
C LEU A 232 5.18 31.13 -15.22
N GLN A 233 5.48 30.67 -13.98
CA GLN A 233 6.32 31.41 -13.02
C GLN A 233 7.76 31.67 -13.51
N ARG A 234 8.20 30.96 -14.56
CA ARG A 234 9.50 31.20 -15.22
C ARG A 234 9.45 32.47 -16.08
N PRO A 235 10.60 33.07 -16.43
CA PRO A 235 10.63 34.32 -17.18
C PRO A 235 9.77 34.32 -18.46
N PRO A 236 9.34 35.50 -18.93
CA PRO A 236 8.60 35.67 -20.18
C PRO A 236 9.33 35.02 -21.36
N PRO A 237 8.60 34.64 -22.43
CA PRO A 237 9.17 33.84 -23.51
C PRO A 237 10.37 34.59 -24.10
N GLN A 238 11.52 33.92 -24.18
CA GLN A 238 12.74 34.53 -24.73
C GLN A 238 12.91 34.26 -26.22
N ASP A 239 12.19 33.26 -26.74
CA ASP A 239 12.17 32.92 -28.15
C ASP A 239 10.74 32.93 -28.70
N GLU A 240 10.63 33.11 -30.02
CA GLU A 240 9.32 33.16 -30.68
C GLU A 240 8.60 31.82 -30.71
N GLN A 241 9.33 30.71 -30.53
CA GLN A 241 8.72 29.40 -30.41
C GLN A 241 7.94 29.25 -29.10
N GLU A 242 8.45 29.78 -27.98
CA GLU A 242 7.78 29.75 -26.70
C GLU A 242 6.60 30.71 -26.68
N LYS A 243 6.73 31.88 -27.30
CA LYS A 243 5.60 32.79 -27.54
C LYS A 243 4.50 32.08 -28.33
N GLN A 244 4.86 31.43 -29.43
CA GLN A 244 3.94 30.62 -30.25
C GLN A 244 3.28 29.50 -29.43
N ASN A 245 4.05 28.76 -28.64
CA ASN A 245 3.52 27.66 -27.81
C ASN A 245 2.51 28.17 -26.76
N ARG A 246 2.75 29.34 -26.16
CA ARG A 246 1.82 29.99 -25.22
C ARG A 246 0.55 30.48 -25.94
N SER A 247 0.68 31.06 -27.13
CA SER A 247 -0.46 31.42 -28.00
C SER A 247 -1.30 30.20 -28.38
N THR A 248 -0.67 29.08 -28.77
CA THR A 248 -1.38 27.84 -29.05
C THR A 248 -2.09 27.29 -27.82
N ALA A 249 -1.44 27.32 -26.65
CA ALA A 249 -2.12 26.92 -25.41
C ALA A 249 -3.34 27.79 -25.08
N LEU A 250 -3.28 29.11 -25.37
CA LEU A 250 -4.42 30.01 -25.18
C LEU A 250 -5.57 29.66 -26.14
N PHE A 251 -5.26 29.40 -27.40
CA PHE A 251 -6.25 29.00 -28.39
C PHE A 251 -6.95 27.68 -28.01
N ASP A 252 -6.16 26.64 -27.70
CA ASP A 252 -6.67 25.30 -27.31
C ASP A 252 -7.65 25.39 -26.12
N VAL A 253 -7.36 26.24 -25.12
CA VAL A 253 -8.21 26.42 -23.91
C VAL A 253 -9.56 27.05 -24.25
N LEU A 254 -9.55 28.07 -25.10
CA LEU A 254 -10.78 28.77 -25.50
C LEU A 254 -11.61 27.91 -26.45
N GLU A 255 -10.96 27.18 -27.36
CA GLU A 255 -11.63 26.25 -28.28
C GLU A 255 -12.33 25.14 -27.50
N GLN A 256 -11.66 24.50 -26.53
CA GLN A 256 -12.26 23.45 -25.69
C GLN A 256 -13.50 23.95 -24.95
N ASP A 257 -13.43 25.13 -24.32
CA ASP A 257 -14.58 25.69 -23.59
C ASP A 257 -15.76 26.02 -24.52
N SER A 258 -15.48 26.43 -25.76
CA SER A 258 -16.50 26.73 -26.78
C SER A 258 -17.13 25.48 -27.39
N SER A 259 -16.40 24.36 -27.45
CA SER A 259 -16.85 23.12 -28.10
C SER A 259 -17.83 22.28 -27.26
N ASP A 260 -17.93 22.56 -25.96
CA ASP A 260 -18.81 21.82 -25.03
C ASP A 260 -20.30 22.22 -25.14
N ASP A 261 -20.64 23.31 -25.83
CA ASP A 261 -22.02 23.77 -26.05
C ASP A 261 -22.23 24.27 -27.49
N ASP A 262 -23.31 23.83 -28.15
CA ASP A 262 -23.76 24.29 -29.49
C ASP A 262 -24.14 25.80 -29.53
N PHE A 263 -23.93 26.52 -28.44
CA PHE A 263 -24.26 27.93 -28.26
C PHE A 263 -23.01 28.71 -27.87
N VAL A 264 -22.78 29.87 -28.50
CA VAL A 264 -21.70 30.78 -28.12
C VAL A 264 -21.87 31.18 -26.64
N LYS A 265 -21.08 30.59 -25.75
CA LYS A 265 -21.06 30.94 -24.33
C LYS A 265 -20.77 32.43 -24.19
N ARG A 266 -21.62 33.14 -23.44
CA ARG A 266 -21.42 34.56 -23.12
C ARG A 266 -20.34 34.78 -22.06
N GLU A 267 -20.05 33.75 -21.26
CA GLU A 267 -19.09 33.78 -20.16
C GLU A 267 -18.27 32.49 -20.18
N LEU A 268 -16.95 32.62 -20.00
CA LEU A 268 -16.03 31.50 -19.86
C LEU A 268 -16.18 30.87 -18.47
N HIS A 269 -15.92 29.56 -18.35
CA HIS A 269 -15.76 28.94 -17.04
C HIS A 269 -14.63 29.62 -16.25
N GLU A 270 -14.77 29.72 -14.92
CA GLU A 270 -13.85 30.48 -14.06
C GLU A 270 -12.38 30.02 -14.22
N ASP A 271 -12.15 28.70 -14.26
CA ASP A 271 -10.81 28.12 -14.42
C ASP A 271 -10.20 28.41 -15.81
N VAL A 272 -11.04 28.42 -16.86
CA VAL A 272 -10.66 28.76 -18.24
C VAL A 272 -10.30 30.24 -18.31
N PHE A 273 -11.12 31.11 -17.72
CA PHE A 273 -10.86 32.55 -17.64
C PHE A 273 -9.55 32.84 -16.90
N GLN A 274 -9.32 32.20 -15.75
CA GLN A 274 -8.08 32.33 -14.99
C GLN A 274 -6.87 31.87 -15.82
N THR A 275 -6.98 30.73 -16.49
CA THR A 275 -5.91 30.16 -17.33
C THR A 275 -5.58 31.06 -18.52
N ALA A 276 -6.60 31.51 -19.26
CA ALA A 276 -6.45 32.43 -20.39
C ALA A 276 -5.82 33.77 -19.95
N THR A 277 -6.27 34.33 -18.84
CA THR A 277 -5.69 35.56 -18.28
C THR A 277 -4.23 35.39 -17.92
N MET A 278 -3.86 34.25 -17.30
CA MET A 278 -2.46 33.95 -16.99
C MET A 278 -1.61 33.82 -18.26
N LEU A 279 -2.11 33.15 -19.30
CA LEU A 279 -1.39 33.01 -20.57
C LEU A 279 -1.13 34.37 -21.23
N LEU A 280 -2.15 35.24 -21.28
CA LEU A 280 -2.02 36.61 -21.81
C LEU A 280 -1.01 37.45 -21.02
N GLN A 281 -1.08 37.42 -19.69
CA GLN A 281 -0.13 38.13 -18.81
C GLN A 281 1.32 37.66 -19.00
N HIS A 282 1.49 36.41 -19.40
CA HIS A 282 2.78 35.79 -19.64
C HIS A 282 3.15 35.74 -21.14
N GLY A 283 2.61 36.66 -21.96
CA GLY A 283 3.08 36.90 -23.32
C GLY A 283 2.50 35.99 -24.40
N ALA A 284 1.40 35.29 -24.12
CA ALA A 284 0.58 34.71 -25.18
C ALA A 284 -0.04 35.82 -26.02
N ASP A 285 0.03 35.69 -27.33
CA ASP A 285 -0.54 36.62 -28.30
C ASP A 285 -1.82 36.02 -28.88
N PRO A 286 -3.00 36.66 -28.68
CA PRO A 286 -4.29 36.11 -29.13
C PRO A 286 -4.47 36.19 -30.64
N ASN A 287 -3.63 36.95 -31.36
CA ASN A 287 -3.76 37.15 -32.81
C ASN A 287 -2.87 36.22 -33.63
N VAL A 288 -2.07 35.38 -32.98
CA VAL A 288 -1.19 34.43 -33.65
C VAL A 288 -2.03 33.30 -34.23
N GLU A 289 -2.02 33.16 -35.56
CA GLU A 289 -2.65 32.03 -36.24
C GLU A 289 -1.94 30.74 -35.84
N THR A 290 -2.61 29.96 -35.00
CA THR A 290 -2.16 28.63 -34.63
C THR A 290 -2.54 27.71 -35.79
N LYS A 291 -1.55 27.22 -36.55
CA LYS A 291 -1.81 26.23 -37.60
C LYS A 291 -2.56 25.05 -36.97
N SER A 292 -3.83 24.87 -37.33
CA SER A 292 -4.51 23.59 -37.07
C SER A 292 -3.83 22.53 -37.93
N TRP A 293 -3.54 21.38 -37.34
CA TRP A 293 -2.95 20.23 -38.02
C TRP A 293 -4.08 19.25 -38.35
#